data_AF-A0A1S8CPT6-F1
#
_entry.id   AF-A0A1S8CPT6-F1
#
_cell.length_a   1.000
_cell.length_b   1.000
_cell.length_c   1.000
_cell.angle_alpha   90.00
_cell.angle_beta   90.00
_cell.angle_gamma   90.00
#
_symmetry.space_group_name_H-M   'P 1'
#
loop_
_entity.id
_entity.type
_entity.pdbx_description
1 polymer ?
#
loop_
_entity_poly.entity_id
_entity_poly.type
_entity_poly.pdbx_seq_one_letter_code
_entity_poly.pdbx_strand_id
1 'polypeptide(L)'
;MHSPHSNTTAITSVVAEMDAQDHKWGADRNQHPFLWLTILVEEVGELAQAALHREFGGPASAGFRMEAVQVAAVALQLIEQIDRETAADNGLHP
;
A
#
# COMPACT_ATOMS: atom_id res chain seq x y z
N MET A 1 -13.94 17.28 -12.91
CA MET A 1 -14.67 17.18 -11.63
C MET A 1 -13.63 16.91 -10.55
N HIS A 2 -13.42 17.80 -9.59
CA HIS A 2 -12.46 17.57 -8.50
C HIS A 2 -13.09 16.57 -7.53
N SER A 3 -12.46 15.42 -7.31
CA SER A 3 -12.94 14.44 -6.34
C SER A 3 -12.76 15.00 -4.93
N PRO A 4 -13.75 14.89 -4.02
CA PRO A 4 -13.61 15.32 -2.63
C PRO A 4 -12.48 14.58 -1.91
N HIS A 5 -12.13 13.38 -2.37
CA HIS A 5 -11.04 12.58 -1.81
C HIS A 5 -9.66 13.20 -2.05
N SER A 6 -9.49 13.92 -3.16
CA SER A 6 -8.22 14.55 -3.59
C SER A 6 -7.71 15.64 -2.63
N ASN A 7 -8.58 16.19 -1.78
CA ASN A 7 -8.22 17.26 -0.84
C ASN A 7 -8.01 16.76 0.60
N THR A 8 -8.00 15.44 0.82
CA THR A 8 -7.80 14.87 2.15
C THR A 8 -6.33 14.56 2.42
N THR A 9 -5.92 14.58 3.69
CA THR A 9 -4.57 14.14 4.09
C THR A 9 -4.35 12.64 3.89
N ALA A 10 -5.41 11.87 3.62
CA ALA A 10 -5.33 10.43 3.41
C ALA A 10 -4.49 10.09 2.17
N ILE A 11 -4.78 10.73 1.03
CA ILE A 11 -4.01 10.50 -0.21
C ILE A 11 -2.54 10.90 -0.03
N THR A 12 -2.27 12.05 0.60
CA THR A 12 -0.88 12.46 0.89
C THR A 12 -0.17 11.47 1.82
N SER A 13 -0.89 10.85 2.76
CA SER A 13 -0.31 9.81 3.64
C SER A 13 0.03 8.55 2.85
N VAL A 14 -0.85 8.13 1.93
CA VAL A 14 -0.63 6.95 1.09
C VAL A 14 0.58 7.14 0.18
N VAL A 15 0.69 8.29 -0.48
CA VAL A 15 1.85 8.61 -1.32
C VAL A 15 3.14 8.65 -0.50
N ALA A 16 3.13 9.28 0.67
CA ALA A 16 4.31 9.34 1.53
C ALA A 16 4.74 7.95 2.05
N GLU A 17 3.78 7.05 2.29
CA GLU A 17 4.07 5.67 2.68
C GLU A 17 4.64 4.87 1.50
N MET A 18 4.14 5.05 0.27
CA MET A 18 4.73 4.45 -0.92
C MET A 18 6.21 4.86 -1.06
N ASP A 19 6.52 6.16 -0.93
CA ASP A 19 7.88 6.68 -0.97
C ASP A 19 8.77 6.05 0.13
N ALA A 20 8.22 5.86 1.34
CA ALA A 20 8.94 5.24 2.45
C ALA A 20 9.23 3.75 2.18
N GLN A 21 8.28 3.03 1.60
CA GLN A 21 8.44 1.63 1.21
C GLN A 21 9.46 1.47 0.08
N ASP A 22 9.43 2.36 -0.92
CA ASP A 22 10.43 2.40 -1.99
C ASP A 22 11.83 2.69 -1.47
N HIS A 23 11.97 3.61 -0.50
CA HIS A 23 13.25 3.87 0.14
C HIS A 23 13.75 2.66 0.95
N LYS A 24 12.85 1.95 1.62
CA LYS A 24 13.19 0.80 2.49
C LYS A 24 13.53 -0.46 1.68
N TRP A 25 12.80 -0.71 0.60
CA TRP A 25 12.82 -1.99 -0.12
C TRP A 25 13.27 -1.88 -1.58
N GLY A 26 13.53 -0.66 -2.06
CA GLY A 26 13.86 -0.35 -3.45
C GLY A 26 12.64 0.03 -4.28
N ALA A 27 12.78 1.02 -5.16
CA ALA A 27 11.68 1.49 -6.02
C ALA A 27 11.45 0.60 -7.27
N ASP A 28 12.49 -0.09 -7.77
CA ASP A 28 12.41 -0.94 -8.96
C ASP A 28 11.97 -2.38 -8.62
N ARG A 29 10.84 -2.49 -7.92
CA ARG A 29 10.28 -3.79 -7.48
C ARG A 29 9.38 -4.37 -8.57
N ASN A 30 10.00 -4.97 -9.58
CA ASN A 30 9.29 -5.78 -10.56
C ASN A 30 9.01 -7.20 -10.02
N GLN A 31 8.09 -7.29 -9.07
CA GLN A 31 7.71 -8.54 -8.41
C GLN A 31 6.49 -9.16 -9.06
N HIS A 32 6.45 -10.50 -9.11
CA HIS A 32 5.30 -11.25 -9.60
C HIS A 32 4.02 -10.87 -8.82
N PRO A 33 2.84 -10.78 -9.45
CA PRO A 33 1.60 -10.35 -8.78
C PRO A 33 1.22 -11.16 -7.53
N PHE A 34 1.56 -12.46 -7.53
CA PHE A 34 1.41 -13.31 -6.34
C PHE A 34 2.16 -12.79 -5.11
N LEU A 35 3.39 -12.28 -5.29
CA LEU A 35 4.17 -11.75 -4.19
C LEU A 35 3.57 -10.43 -3.69
N TRP A 36 3.12 -9.56 -4.59
CA TRP A 36 2.40 -8.34 -4.21
C TRP A 36 1.12 -8.62 -3.43
N LEU A 37 0.32 -9.62 -3.84
CA LEU A 37 -0.85 -10.05 -3.08
C LEU A 37 -0.45 -10.57 -1.69
N THR A 38 0.66 -11.29 -1.58
CA THR A 38 1.17 -11.79 -0.30
C THR A 38 1.55 -10.63 0.62
N ILE A 39 2.27 -9.62 0.11
CA ILE A 39 2.62 -8.40 0.86
C ILE A 39 1.35 -7.65 1.29
N LEU A 40 0.37 -7.50 0.39
CA LEU A 40 -0.89 -6.84 0.71
C LEU A 40 -1.63 -7.55 1.86
N VAL A 41 -1.68 -8.87 1.84
CA VAL A 41 -2.33 -9.66 2.89
C VAL A 41 -1.58 -9.55 4.22
N GLU A 42 -0.25 -9.40 4.19
CA GLU A 42 0.54 -9.13 5.39
C GLU A 42 0.16 -7.80 6.04
N GLU A 43 0.11 -6.71 5.28
CA GLU A 43 -0.33 -5.39 5.80
C GLU A 43 -1.78 -5.41 6.31
N VAL A 44 -2.67 -6.19 5.66
CA VAL A 44 -4.05 -6.39 6.17
C VAL A 44 -4.05 -7.12 7.52
N GLY A 45 -3.14 -8.07 7.70
CA GLY A 45 -2.92 -8.75 8.97
C GLY A 45 -2.47 -7.79 10.07
N GLU A 46 -1.50 -6.90 9.77
CA GLU A 46 -1.04 -5.86 10.70
C GLU A 46 -2.17 -4.88 11.06
N LEU A 47 -2.97 -4.46 10.08
CA LEU A 47 -4.16 -3.64 10.32
C LEU A 47 -5.18 -4.35 11.24
N ALA A 48 -5.44 -5.63 11.01
CA ALA A 48 -6.35 -6.42 11.85
C ALA A 48 -5.82 -6.53 13.29
N GLN A 49 -4.51 -6.73 13.46
CA GLN A 49 -3.88 -6.74 14.77
C GLN A 49 -3.98 -5.37 15.47
N ALA A 50 -3.72 -4.28 14.76
CA ALA A 50 -3.87 -2.93 15.31
C ALA A 50 -5.33 -2.61 15.68
N ALA A 51 -6.31 -3.14 14.94
CA ALA A 51 -7.73 -3.03 15.28
C ALA A 51 -8.04 -3.74 16.61
N LEU A 52 -7.56 -4.98 16.77
CA LEU A 52 -7.73 -5.76 18.00
C LEU A 52 -7.08 -5.06 19.19
N HIS A 53 -5.84 -4.56 19.04
CA HIS A 53 -5.16 -3.82 20.09
C HIS A 53 -5.88 -2.53 20.47
N ARG A 54 -6.48 -1.83 19.50
CA ARG A 54 -7.25 -0.61 19.74
C ARG A 54 -8.52 -0.88 20.56
N GLU A 55 -9.21 -1.99 20.28
CA GLU A 55 -10.49 -2.33 20.91
C GLU A 55 -10.31 -2.99 22.29
N PHE A 56 -9.37 -3.93 22.39
CA PHE A 56 -9.23 -4.78 23.59
C PHE A 56 -7.97 -4.47 24.42
N GLY A 57 -7.18 -3.49 23.99
CA GLY A 57 -5.86 -3.23 24.54
C GLY A 57 -4.82 -4.22 23.98
N GLY A 58 -3.56 -3.80 23.97
CA GLY A 58 -2.44 -4.59 23.48
C GLY A 58 -1.12 -3.85 23.63
N PRO A 59 0.03 -4.50 23.38
CA PRO A 59 1.30 -3.81 23.32
C PRO A 59 1.25 -2.69 22.27
N ALA A 60 2.05 -1.64 22.47
CA ALA A 60 2.13 -0.55 21.51
C ALA A 60 2.59 -1.09 20.15
N SER A 61 1.66 -1.19 19.20
CA SER A 61 1.93 -1.44 17.79
C SER A 61 1.89 -0.12 17.02
N ALA A 62 2.28 -0.18 15.75
CA ALA A 62 1.89 0.82 14.79
C ALA A 62 0.37 1.10 14.90
N GLY A 63 0.00 2.38 14.86
CA GLY A 63 -1.37 2.81 15.18
C GLY A 63 -2.33 2.43 14.07
N PHE A 64 -3.58 2.09 14.41
CA PHE A 64 -4.62 1.64 13.46
C PHE A 64 -4.73 2.46 12.15
N ARG A 65 -4.60 3.80 12.21
CA ARG A 65 -4.62 4.64 11.01
C ARG A 65 -3.39 4.41 10.12
N MET A 66 -2.22 4.21 10.71
CA MET A 66 -0.96 4.01 9.98
C MET A 66 -1.00 2.70 9.19
N GLU A 67 -1.45 1.62 9.82
CA GLU A 67 -1.62 0.33 9.14
C GLU A 67 -2.63 0.43 7.98
N ALA A 68 -3.71 1.20 8.16
CA ALA A 68 -4.68 1.42 7.09
C ALA A 68 -4.07 2.18 5.90
N VAL A 69 -3.11 3.08 6.16
CA VAL A 69 -2.34 3.77 5.12
C VAL A 69 -1.37 2.81 4.42
N GLN A 70 -0.70 1.93 5.16
CA GLN A 70 0.19 0.91 4.58
C GLN A 70 -0.57 -0.05 3.66
N VAL A 71 -1.73 -0.55 4.08
CA VAL A 71 -2.62 -1.37 3.24
C VAL A 71 -2.97 -0.63 1.94
N ALA A 72 -3.38 0.64 2.04
CA ALA A 72 -3.73 1.44 0.87
C ALA A 72 -2.52 1.69 -0.05
N ALA A 73 -1.34 1.93 0.51
CA ALA A 73 -0.11 2.10 -0.24
C ALA A 73 0.28 0.84 -1.01
N VAL A 74 0.23 -0.33 -0.38
CA VAL A 74 0.56 -1.60 -1.06
C VAL A 74 -0.49 -1.94 -2.11
N ALA A 75 -1.77 -1.71 -1.84
CA ALA A 75 -2.84 -1.93 -2.81
C ALA A 75 -2.64 -1.06 -4.07
N LEU A 76 -2.24 0.20 -3.91
CA LEU A 76 -1.98 1.09 -5.03
C LEU A 76 -0.74 0.67 -5.82
N GLN A 77 0.35 0.31 -5.15
CA GLN A 77 1.57 -0.20 -5.80
C GLN A 77 1.34 -1.52 -6.56
N LEU A 78 0.46 -2.39 -6.06
CA LEU A 78 0.02 -3.60 -6.79
C LEU A 78 -0.72 -3.22 -8.08
N ILE A 79 -1.61 -2.22 -8.06
CA ILE A 79 -2.28 -1.72 -9.27
C ILE A 79 -1.24 -1.21 -10.26
N GLU A 80 -0.29 -0.38 -9.81
CA GLU A 80 0.79 0.13 -10.67
C GLU A 80 1.64 -0.99 -11.28
N GLN A 81 1.89 -2.07 -10.53
CA GLN A 81 2.58 -3.24 -11.06
C GLN A 81 1.77 -3.92 -12.18
N ILE A 82 0.48 -4.16 -11.95
CA ILE A 82 -0.40 -4.77 -12.95
C ILE A 82 -0.47 -3.90 -14.22
N ASP A 83 -0.53 -2.58 -14.06
CA ASP A 83 -0.54 -1.64 -15.17
C ASP A 83 0.77 -1.69 -15.97
N ARG A 84 1.93 -1.77 -15.29
CA ARG A 84 3.25 -1.95 -15.94
C ARG A 84 3.33 -3.27 -16.71
N GLU A 85 2.89 -4.37 -16.12
CA GLU A 85 2.85 -5.69 -16.78
C GLU A 85 1.96 -5.66 -18.02
N THR A 86 0.76 -5.08 -17.90
CA THR A 86 -0.19 -4.94 -19.00
C THR A 86 0.35 -4.05 -20.12
N ALA A 87 1.04 -2.96 -19.80
CA ALA A 87 1.67 -2.10 -20.80
C ALA A 87 2.80 -2.84 -21.56
N ALA A 88 3.64 -3.58 -20.83
CA ALA A 88 4.71 -4.39 -21.40
C ALA A 88 4.15 -5.48 -22.34
N ASP A 89 3.10 -6.18 -21.92
CA ASP A 89 2.43 -7.22 -22.72
C ASP A 89 1.82 -6.67 -24.02
N ASN A 90 1.35 -5.43 -24.00
CA ASN A 90 0.79 -4.74 -25.17
C ASN A 90 1.85 -4.12 -26.09
N GLY A 91 3.15 -4.32 -25.81
CA GLY A 91 4.25 -3.72 -26.58
C GLY A 91 4.34 -2.20 -26.44
N LEU A 92 3.67 -1.61 -25.45
CA LEU A 92 3.76 -0.21 -25.08
C LEU A 92 4.88 -0.08 -24.04
N HIS A 93 6.13 -0.10 -24.50
CA HIS A 93 7.24 0.29 -23.63
C HIS A 93 7.24 1.81 -23.45
N PRO A 94 7.45 2.33 -22.22
CA PRO A 94 7.85 3.73 -22.03
C PRO A 94 9.22 4.02 -22.64
#